data_AF-A0A534BIK3-F1
#
_entry.id   AF-A0A534BIK3-F1
#
_cell.length_a   1.000
_cell.length_b   1.000
_cell.length_c   1.000
_cell.angle_alpha   90.00
_cell.angle_beta   90.00
_cell.angle_gamma   90.00
#
_symmetry.space_group_name_H-M   'P 1'
#
loop_
_entity.id
_entity.type
_entity.pdbx_description
1 polymer ?
#
loop_
_entity_poly.entity_id
_entity_poly.type
_entity_poly.pdbx_seq_one_letter_code
_entity_poly.pdbx_strand_id
1 'polypeptide(L)'
;MLQEAEVAATTRGGLGALLRREGLYSSLLTYWRRERAQGILEALTPQKRGPKSKRNPMEEEVQKLRRQNARLTEDLRKAHIIIDVQKKVAALLGHPIPEQDPEEKS
;
A
#
# COMPACT_ATOMS: atom_id res chain seq x y z
N MET A 1 6.11 -12.35 36.44
CA MET A 1 5.16 -12.49 37.56
C MET A 1 4.08 -13.57 37.35
N LEU A 2 3.07 -13.41 36.48
CA LEU A 2 1.97 -14.39 36.41
C LEU A 2 2.41 -15.80 35.95
N GLN A 3 3.28 -15.88 34.94
CA GLN A 3 3.86 -17.17 34.48
C GLN A 3 4.74 -17.83 35.55
N GLU A 4 5.55 -17.05 36.27
CA GLU A 4 6.37 -17.55 37.37
C GLU A 4 5.50 -18.09 38.52
N ALA A 5 4.36 -17.43 38.80
CA ALA A 5 3.38 -17.92 39.76
C ALA A 5 2.68 -19.21 39.30
N GLU A 6 2.41 -19.37 38.00
CA GLU A 6 1.89 -20.61 37.41
C GLU A 6 2.89 -21.76 37.55
N VAL A 7 4.17 -21.51 37.27
CA VAL A 7 5.25 -22.49 37.45
C VAL A 7 5.44 -22.83 38.94
N ALA A 8 5.50 -21.83 39.82
CA ALA A 8 5.66 -22.05 41.26
C ALA A 8 4.48 -22.78 41.90
N ALA A 9 3.28 -22.70 41.32
CA ALA A 9 2.11 -23.45 41.77
C ALA A 9 2.19 -24.96 41.50
N THR A 10 3.07 -25.41 40.60
CA THR A 10 3.29 -26.85 40.33
C THR A 10 4.03 -27.55 41.48
N THR A 11 4.72 -26.80 42.33
CA THR A 11 5.43 -27.30 43.51
C THR A 11 4.64 -26.99 44.77
N ARG A 12 4.49 -27.97 45.67
CA ARG A 12 3.77 -27.78 46.94
C ARG A 12 4.39 -26.63 47.73
N GLY A 13 3.60 -25.59 48.01
CA GLY A 13 4.04 -24.41 48.74
C GLY A 13 4.90 -23.40 47.96
N GLY A 14 5.27 -23.72 46.71
CA GLY A 14 6.10 -22.85 45.86
C GLY A 14 5.45 -21.49 45.60
N LEU A 15 4.13 -21.49 45.33
CA LEU A 15 3.37 -20.25 45.14
C LEU A 15 3.42 -19.33 46.38
N GLY A 16 3.29 -19.90 47.59
CA GLY A 16 3.34 -19.12 48.83
C GLY A 16 4.75 -18.60 49.15
N ALA A 17 5.79 -19.37 48.82
CA ALA A 17 7.18 -18.92 48.94
C ALA A 17 7.47 -17.77 47.98
N LEU A 18 7.02 -17.88 46.73
CA LEU A 18 7.15 -16.83 45.72
C LEU A 18 6.44 -15.55 46.16
N LEU A 19 5.17 -15.63 46.59
CA LEU A 19 4.41 -14.47 47.03
C LEU A 19 5.08 -13.73 48.20
N ARG A 20 5.67 -14.44 49.16
CA ARG A 20 6.40 -13.82 50.27
C ARG A 20 7.72 -13.18 49.83
N ARG A 21 8.46 -13.83 48.93
CA ARG A 21 9.72 -13.28 48.38
C ARG A 21 9.47 -11.96 47.64
N GLU A 22 8.37 -11.89 46.90
CA GLU A 22 8.01 -10.75 46.05
C GLU A 22 7.13 -9.71 46.78
N GLY A 23 6.75 -9.95 48.05
CA GLY A 23 5.87 -9.06 48.80
C GLY A 23 4.45 -8.92 48.22
N LEU A 24 3.97 -9.93 47.50
CA LEU A 24 2.70 -9.89 46.77
C LEU A 24 1.59 -10.62 47.51
N TYR A 25 0.36 -10.14 47.32
CA TYR A 25 -0.84 -10.82 47.83
C TYR A 25 -1.53 -11.64 46.74
N SER A 26 -2.24 -12.70 47.14
CA SER A 26 -2.95 -13.60 46.22
C SER A 26 -4.05 -12.91 45.42
N SER A 27 -4.62 -11.81 45.93
CA SER A 27 -5.60 -10.99 45.20
C SER A 27 -5.01 -10.38 43.93
N LEU A 28 -3.73 -10.02 43.94
CA LEU A 28 -3.07 -9.41 42.79
C LEU A 28 -2.90 -10.41 41.64
N LEU A 29 -2.58 -11.67 41.96
CA LEU A 29 -2.57 -12.74 40.97
C LEU A 29 -3.96 -12.98 40.38
N THR A 30 -5.01 -12.87 41.19
CA THR A 30 -6.40 -13.02 40.73
C THR A 30 -6.78 -11.88 39.79
N TYR A 31 -6.38 -10.66 40.12
CA TYR A 31 -6.56 -9.49 39.27
C TYR A 31 -5.85 -9.65 37.91
N TRP A 32 -4.56 -9.99 37.92
CA TRP A 32 -3.78 -10.19 36.68
C TRP A 32 -4.30 -11.35 35.81
N ARG A 33 -4.85 -12.41 36.41
CA ARG A 33 -5.52 -13.48 35.64
C ARG A 33 -6.76 -12.96 34.91
N ARG A 34 -7.56 -12.11 35.56
CA ARG A 34 -8.74 -11.48 34.94
C ARG A 34 -8.34 -10.53 33.83
N GLU A 35 -7.33 -9.69 34.06
CA GLU A 35 -6.81 -8.76 33.07
C GLU A 35 -6.24 -9.48 31.84
N ARG A 36 -5.48 -10.57 32.04
CA ARG A 36 -5.01 -11.43 30.95
C ARG A 36 -6.18 -12.03 30.16
N ALA A 37 -7.20 -12.54 30.85
CA ALA A 37 -8.38 -13.10 30.18
C ALA A 37 -9.14 -12.04 29.38
N GLN A 38 -9.31 -10.84 29.93
CA GLN A 38 -9.92 -9.70 29.24
C GLN A 38 -9.11 -9.27 28.02
N GLY A 39 -7.78 -9.13 28.15
CA GLY A 39 -6.91 -8.77 27.03
C GLY A 39 -6.93 -9.80 25.90
N ILE A 40 -7.05 -11.10 26.23
CA ILE A 40 -7.24 -12.15 25.20
C ILE A 40 -8.59 -11.97 24.50
N LEU A 41 -9.67 -11.74 25.26
CA LEU A 41 -10.99 -11.52 24.68
C LEU A 41 -11.01 -10.28 23.80
N GLU A 42 -10.45 -9.16 24.25
CA GLU A 42 -10.34 -7.92 23.49
C GLU A 42 -9.55 -8.11 22.18
N ALA A 43 -8.41 -8.81 22.24
CA ALA A 43 -7.62 -9.12 21.04
C ALA A 43 -8.37 -10.02 20.04
N LEU A 44 -9.26 -10.89 20.51
CA LEU A 44 -10.08 -11.76 19.66
C LEU A 44 -11.39 -11.08 19.22
N THR A 45 -11.82 -10.01 19.88
CA THR A 45 -13.03 -9.29 19.50
C THR A 45 -12.84 -8.60 18.14
N PRO A 46 -13.78 -8.75 17.21
CA PRO A 46 -13.73 -8.02 15.95
C PRO A 46 -13.73 -6.51 16.18
N GLN A 47 -12.60 -5.86 15.92
CA GLN A 47 -12.49 -4.41 15.98
C GLN A 47 -12.98 -3.77 14.68
N LYS A 48 -13.58 -2.60 14.79
CA LYS A 48 -14.02 -1.83 13.62
C LYS A 48 -12.79 -1.51 12.78
N ARG A 49 -12.76 -2.00 11.54
CA ARG A 49 -11.68 -1.69 10.58
C ARG A 49 -11.54 -0.18 10.46
N GLY A 50 -10.31 0.29 10.30
CA GLY A 50 -10.02 1.69 10.03
C GLY A 50 -10.79 2.20 8.79
N PRO A 51 -10.79 3.52 8.55
CA PRO A 51 -11.49 4.11 7.41
C PRO A 51 -11.16 3.38 6.10
N LYS A 52 -12.18 3.14 5.27
CA LYS A 52 -11.98 2.55 3.94
C LYS A 52 -10.99 3.42 3.15
N SER A 53 -10.03 2.78 2.49
CA SER A 53 -9.09 3.48 1.60
C SER A 53 -9.88 4.26 0.55
N LYS A 54 -9.52 5.53 0.36
CA LYS A 54 -10.09 6.41 -0.67
C LYS A 54 -9.42 6.24 -2.04
N ARG A 55 -8.44 5.34 -2.16
CA ARG A 55 -7.68 5.11 -3.40
C ARG A 55 -8.61 4.53 -4.47
N ASN A 56 -8.92 5.32 -5.48
CA ASN A 56 -9.71 4.89 -6.62
C ASN A 56 -8.78 4.27 -7.67
N PRO A 57 -8.87 2.95 -7.95
CA PRO A 57 -8.00 2.30 -8.93
C PRO A 57 -8.08 2.95 -10.33
N MET A 58 -9.23 3.56 -10.66
CA MET A 58 -9.43 4.28 -11.91
C MET A 58 -8.55 5.53 -12.04
N GLU A 59 -8.21 6.19 -10.92
CA GLU A 59 -7.40 7.42 -10.96
C GLU A 59 -5.97 7.15 -11.44
N GLU A 60 -5.40 5.98 -11.09
CA GLU A 60 -4.06 5.60 -11.52
C GLU A 60 -4.01 5.30 -13.02
N GLU A 61 -5.01 4.59 -13.53
CA GLU A 61 -5.15 4.31 -14.95
C GLU A 61 -5.34 5.60 -15.75
N VAL A 62 -6.20 6.52 -15.25
CA VAL A 62 -6.40 7.83 -15.88
C VAL A 62 -5.10 8.63 -15.93
N GLN A 63 -4.30 8.64 -14.86
CA GLN A 63 -3.01 9.34 -14.86
C GLN A 63 -2.00 8.71 -15.81
N LYS A 64 -1.96 7.37 -15.88
CA LYS A 64 -1.10 6.65 -16.82
C LYS A 64 -1.48 6.97 -18.27
N LEU A 65 -2.77 6.92 -18.60
CA LEU A 65 -3.27 7.23 -19.93
C LEU A 65 -3.00 8.69 -20.32
N ARG A 66 -3.18 9.64 -19.40
CA ARG A 66 -2.86 11.06 -19.65
C ARG A 66 -1.39 11.28 -19.99
N ARG A 67 -0.47 10.60 -19.29
CA ARG A 67 0.97 10.69 -19.58
C ARG A 67 1.31 10.08 -20.94
N GLN A 68 0.70 8.95 -21.27
CA GLN A 68 0.91 8.29 -22.57
C GLN A 68 0.39 9.17 -23.71
N ASN A 69 -0.82 9.72 -23.59
CA ASN A 69 -1.38 10.65 -24.56
C ASN A 69 -0.46 11.87 -24.75
N ALA A 70 -0.04 12.53 -23.67
CA ALA A 70 0.85 13.69 -23.77
C ALA A 70 2.16 13.36 -24.51
N ARG A 71 2.76 12.19 -24.24
CA ARG A 71 3.97 11.73 -24.94
C ARG A 71 3.70 11.48 -26.42
N LEU A 72 2.64 10.74 -26.75
CA LEU A 72 2.29 10.42 -28.13
C LEU A 72 1.96 11.67 -28.94
N THR A 73 1.25 12.64 -28.35
CA THR A 73 0.96 13.93 -28.99
C THR A 73 2.25 14.69 -29.31
N GLU A 74 3.22 14.70 -28.39
CA GLU A 74 4.49 15.36 -28.62
C GLU A 74 5.36 14.65 -29.67
N ASP A 75 5.36 13.31 -29.68
CA ASP A 75 6.06 12.52 -30.68
C ASP A 75 5.44 12.70 -32.08
N LEU A 76 4.11 12.75 -32.16
CA LEU A 76 3.40 13.12 -33.39
C LEU A 76 3.78 14.54 -33.85
N ARG A 77 3.79 15.53 -32.95
CA ARG A 77 4.18 16.91 -33.30
C ARG A 77 5.58 16.96 -33.90
N LYS A 78 6.54 16.25 -33.31
CA LYS A 78 7.91 16.15 -33.83
C LYS A 78 7.95 15.48 -35.20
N ALA A 79 7.21 14.39 -35.39
CA ALA A 79 7.13 13.69 -36.67
C ALA A 79 6.60 14.60 -37.78
N HIS A 80 5.52 15.36 -37.52
CA HIS A 80 5.00 16.33 -38.48
C HIS A 80 6.04 17.38 -38.87
N ILE A 81 6.79 17.93 -37.90
CA ILE A 81 7.86 18.89 -38.18
C ILE A 81 8.96 18.28 -39.05
N ILE A 82 9.36 17.04 -38.76
CA ILE A 82 10.37 16.33 -39.57
C ILE A 82 9.87 16.16 -41.00
N ILE A 83 8.63 15.72 -41.18
CA ILE A 83 8.00 15.55 -42.50
C ILE A 83 7.99 16.88 -43.26
N ASP A 84 7.61 17.98 -42.59
CA ASP A 84 7.58 19.32 -43.21
C ASP A 84 8.96 19.77 -43.67
N VAL A 85 9.99 19.55 -42.85
CA VAL A 85 11.38 19.88 -43.20
C VAL A 85 11.83 19.02 -44.38
N GLN A 86 11.54 17.72 -44.38
CA GLN A 86 11.87 16.81 -45.49
C GLN A 86 11.21 17.26 -46.79
N LYS A 87 9.92 17.59 -46.77
CA LYS A 87 9.19 18.11 -47.94
C LYS A 87 9.83 19.40 -48.47
N LYS A 88 10.15 20.35 -47.58
CA LYS A 88 10.79 21.63 -47.96
C LYS A 88 12.16 21.43 -48.58
N VAL A 89 13.01 20.58 -48.00
CA VAL A 89 14.35 20.29 -48.53
C VAL A 89 14.25 19.60 -49.90
N ALA A 90 13.35 18.62 -50.04
CA ALA A 90 13.17 17.91 -51.30
C ALA A 90 12.68 18.84 -52.42
N ALA A 91 11.78 19.77 -52.11
CA ALA A 91 11.35 20.81 -53.04
C ALA A 91 12.50 21.73 -53.48
N LEU A 92 13.37 22.15 -52.55
CA LEU A 92 14.55 22.97 -52.86
C LEU A 92 15.57 22.24 -53.75
N LEU A 93 15.64 20.91 -53.64
CA LEU A 93 16.53 20.06 -54.44
C LEU A 93 15.91 19.62 -55.79
N GLY A 94 14.71 20.10 -56.14
CA GLY A 94 14.05 19.76 -57.42
C GLY A 94 13.35 18.41 -57.45
N HIS A 95 13.12 17.79 -56.28
CA HIS A 95 12.42 16.51 -56.12
C HIS A 95 11.25 16.66 -55.13
N PRO A 96 10.18 17.41 -55.47
CA PRO A 96 9.08 17.64 -54.54
C PRO A 96 8.38 16.33 -54.15
N ILE A 97 8.20 16.12 -52.85
CA ILE A 97 7.45 14.99 -52.29
C ILE A 97 5.97 15.36 -52.27
N PRO A 98 5.07 14.58 -52.92
CA PRO A 98 3.65 14.89 -52.96
C PRO A 98 3.01 14.79 -51.57
N GLU A 99 2.05 15.68 -51.31
CA GLU A 99 1.19 15.63 -50.12
C GLU A 99 0.29 14.39 -50.24
N GLN A 100 0.46 13.39 -49.38
CA GLN A 100 -0.52 12.32 -49.23
C GLN A 100 -1.57 12.78 -48.21
N ASP A 101 -2.79 12.94 -48.68
CA ASP A 101 -3.93 13.29 -47.84
C ASP A 101 -4.26 12.08 -46.92
N PRO A 102 -4.28 12.24 -45.60
CA PRO A 102 -4.43 11.12 -44.67
C PRO A 102 -5.85 10.54 -44.59
N GLU A 103 -6.81 11.04 -45.39
CA GLU A 103 -8.21 10.57 -45.37
C GLU A 103 -8.44 9.25 -46.15
N GLU A 104 -7.48 8.76 -46.94
CA GLU A 104 -7.58 7.43 -47.55
C GLU A 104 -6.91 6.35 -46.69
N LYS A 105 -7.56 5.98 -45.58
CA LYS A 105 -7.61 4.59 -45.05
C LYS A 105 -8.47 4.50 -43.78
N SER A 106 -9.74 4.14 -44.05
CA SER A 106 -10.67 3.36 -43.22
C SER A 106 -11.38 4.02 -42.05
#